data_AF-A0A3L8P7M0-F1
#
_entry.id   AF-A0A3L8P7M0-F1
#
_cell.length_a   1.000
_cell.length_b   1.000
_cell.length_c   1.000
_cell.angle_alpha   90.00
_cell.angle_beta   90.00
_cell.angle_gamma   90.00
#
_symmetry.space_group_name_H-M   'P 1'
#
loop_
_entity.id
_entity.type
_entity.pdbx_description
1 polymer ?
#
loop_
_entity_poly.entity_id
_entity_poly.type
_entity_poly.pdbx_seq_one_letter_code
_entity_poly.pdbx_strand_id
1 'polypeptide(L)'
;LPWWLVAVGAGAFTGWLVRVATTFEIGLVVAVVTAAAAVTVVAAYGAATVQASDEGLRAGRAWLDRAHLGTVEPLDAEGWSRAFGEDGDLRAFTFTRPYIRTGV
;
A
#
# COMPACT_ATOMS: atom_id res chain seq x y z
N LEU A 1 13.51 3.19 3.34
CA LEU A 1 13.18 2.15 4.34
C LEU A 1 12.13 1.22 3.75
N PRO A 2 12.14 -0.08 4.07
CA PRO A 2 10.99 -0.94 3.82
C PRO A 2 9.74 -0.36 4.46
N TRP A 3 8.71 -0.13 3.66
CA TRP A 3 7.46 0.51 4.09
C TRP A 3 6.75 -0.26 5.23
N TRP A 4 6.93 -1.59 5.31
CA TRP A 4 6.37 -2.43 6.37
C TRP A 4 6.97 -2.17 7.76
N LEU A 5 8.12 -1.48 7.85
CA LEU A 5 8.71 -1.10 9.14
C LEU A 5 7.80 -0.17 9.95
N VAL A 6 6.87 0.55 9.30
CA VAL A 6 5.86 1.35 9.99
C VAL A 6 5.01 0.49 10.93
N ALA A 7 4.70 -0.76 10.56
CA ALA A 7 3.91 -1.67 11.41
C ALA A 7 4.67 -2.08 12.68
N VAL A 8 5.97 -2.40 12.54
CA VAL A 8 6.84 -2.73 13.68
C VAL A 8 7.01 -1.50 14.58
N GLY A 9 7.25 -0.33 13.98
CA GLY A 9 7.37 0.93 14.70
C GLY A 9 6.11 1.28 15.50
N ALA A 10 4.93 1.08 14.91
CA ALA A 10 3.65 1.32 15.58
C ALA A 10 3.49 0.44 16.83
N GLY A 11 3.82 -0.86 16.74
CA GLY A 11 3.79 -1.77 17.88
C GLY A 11 4.79 -1.39 18.98
N ALA A 12 6.05 -1.14 18.60
CA ALA A 12 7.08 -0.74 19.57
C ALA A 12 6.73 0.57 20.29
N PHE A 13 6.23 1.55 19.55
CA PHE A 13 5.85 2.86 20.08
C PHE A 13 4.66 2.77 21.03
N THR A 14 3.58 2.12 20.62
CA THR A 14 2.38 1.95 21.46
C THR A 14 2.65 1.12 22.70
N GLY A 15 3.41 0.02 22.57
CA GLY A 15 3.81 -0.79 23.71
C GLY A 15 4.69 -0.05 24.71
N TRP A 16 5.61 0.79 24.23
CA TRP A 16 6.42 1.65 25.09
C TRP A 16 5.57 2.65 25.87
N LEU A 17 4.61 3.31 25.22
CA LEU A 17 3.68 4.23 25.89
C LEU A 17 2.88 3.53 27.00
N VAL A 18 2.34 2.35 26.73
CA VAL A 18 1.57 1.59 27.72
C VAL A 18 2.46 1.12 28.87
N ARG A 19 3.69 0.68 28.59
CA ARG A 19 4.67 0.33 29.62
C ARG A 19 4.91 1.49 30.60
N VAL A 20 5.04 2.72 30.10
CA VAL A 20 5.28 3.91 30.94
C VAL A 20 4.11 4.15 31.91
N ALA A 21 2.88 3.85 31.48
CA ALA A 21 1.68 4.08 32.28
C ALA A 21 1.25 2.90 33.17
N THR A 22 1.77 1.69 32.93
CA THR A 22 1.29 0.46 33.56
C THR A 22 2.45 -0.44 34.02
N THR A 23 2.65 -1.61 33.40
CA THR A 23 3.74 -2.55 33.68
C THR A 23 4.41 -3.01 32.39
N PHE A 24 5.56 -3.67 32.52
CA PHE A 24 6.29 -4.19 31.37
C PHE A 24 5.49 -5.27 30.61
N GLU A 25 4.81 -6.15 31.33
CA GLU A 25 4.01 -7.24 30.77
C GLU A 25 2.85 -6.70 29.93
N ILE A 26 2.10 -5.73 30.47
CA ILE A 26 0.98 -5.10 29.75
C ILE A 26 1.50 -4.36 28.51
N GLY A 27 2.58 -3.59 28.65
CA GLY A 27 3.21 -2.89 27.53
C GLY A 27 3.69 -3.85 26.43
N LEU A 28 4.28 -4.99 26.80
CA LEU A 28 4.72 -6.02 25.85
C LEU A 28 3.53 -6.64 25.11
N VAL A 29 2.45 -6.98 25.82
CA VAL A 29 1.22 -7.52 25.20
C VAL A 29 0.66 -6.52 24.18
N VAL A 30 0.55 -5.24 24.56
CA VAL A 30 0.06 -4.20 23.64
C VAL A 30 0.98 -4.04 22.43
N ALA A 31 2.31 -4.08 22.63
CA ALA A 31 3.26 -4.00 21.54
C ALA A 31 3.03 -5.10 20.50
N VAL A 32 2.92 -6.35 20.95
CA VAL A 32 2.74 -7.52 20.10
C VAL A 32 1.40 -7.48 19.38
N VAL A 33 0.31 -7.18 20.10
CA VAL A 33 -1.04 -7.10 19.51
C VAL A 33 -1.10 -6.01 18.44
N THR A 34 -0.55 -4.85 18.73
CA THR A 34 -0.56 -3.71 17.80
C THR A 34 0.33 -3.96 16.60
N ALA A 35 1.53 -4.53 16.79
CA ALA A 35 2.40 -4.94 15.70
C ALA A 35 1.72 -5.99 14.80
N ALA A 36 1.10 -7.01 15.39
CA ALA A 36 0.39 -8.04 14.65
C ALA A 36 -0.76 -7.45 13.82
N ALA A 37 -1.59 -6.60 14.43
CA ALA A 37 -2.68 -5.92 13.73
C ALA A 37 -2.16 -5.04 12.57
N ALA A 38 -1.10 -4.25 12.81
CA ALA A 38 -0.50 -3.41 11.79
C ALA A 38 0.11 -4.23 10.64
N VAL A 39 0.78 -5.34 10.95
CA VAL A 39 1.29 -6.28 9.94
C VAL A 39 0.16 -6.88 9.12
N THR A 40 -0.96 -7.27 9.75
CA THR A 40 -2.14 -7.78 9.03
C THR A 40 -2.70 -6.73 8.07
N VAL A 41 -2.81 -5.47 8.49
CA VAL A 41 -3.28 -4.37 7.63
C VAL A 41 -2.34 -4.14 6.45
N VAL A 42 -1.02 -4.08 6.73
CA VAL A 42 0.03 -3.97 5.70
C VAL A 42 -0.05 -5.12 4.71
N ALA A 43 -0.16 -6.36 5.19
CA ALA A 43 -0.27 -7.54 4.34
C ALA A 43 -1.53 -7.52 3.48
N ALA A 44 -2.69 -7.20 4.06
CA ALA A 44 -3.96 -7.09 3.35
C ALA A 44 -3.92 -6.00 2.27
N TYR A 45 -3.30 -4.86 2.57
CA TYR A 45 -3.12 -3.77 1.62
C TYR A 45 -2.19 -4.19 0.46
N GLY A 46 -1.11 -4.91 0.74
CA GLY A 46 -0.18 -5.43 -0.27
C GLY A 46 -0.73 -6.57 -1.13
N ALA A 47 -1.77 -7.27 -0.67
CA ALA A 47 -2.38 -8.40 -1.35
C ALA A 47 -3.27 -8.00 -2.55
N ALA A 48 -3.50 -6.71 -2.78
CA ALA A 48 -4.31 -6.25 -3.88
C ALA A 48 -3.68 -6.63 -5.24
N THR A 49 -4.42 -7.41 -6.01
CA THR A 49 -3.96 -8.05 -7.25
C THR A 49 -4.04 -7.10 -8.44
N VAL A 50 -2.95 -6.99 -9.20
CA VAL A 50 -2.95 -6.42 -10.55
C VAL A 50 -2.66 -7.56 -11.51
N GLN A 51 -3.58 -7.81 -12.44
CA GLN A 51 -3.47 -8.91 -13.40
C GLN A 51 -3.87 -8.41 -14.79
N ALA A 52 -2.95 -8.53 -15.75
CA ALA A 52 -3.23 -8.37 -17.16
C ALA A 52 -3.43 -9.74 -17.79
N SER A 53 -4.43 -9.87 -18.65
CA SER A 53 -4.79 -11.09 -19.36
C SER A 53 -5.30 -10.76 -20.76
N ASP A 54 -5.52 -11.78 -21.58
CA ASP A 54 -6.10 -11.59 -22.91
C ASP A 54 -7.54 -11.08 -22.89
N GLU A 55 -8.26 -11.21 -21.78
CA GLU A 55 -9.64 -10.75 -21.60
C GLU A 55 -9.70 -9.28 -21.15
N GLY A 56 -8.63 -8.77 -20.52
CA GLY A 56 -8.62 -7.43 -19.95
C GLY A 56 -7.65 -7.25 -18.78
N LEU A 57 -7.85 -6.15 -18.05
CA LEU A 57 -7.04 -5.73 -16.91
C LEU A 57 -7.85 -5.73 -15.62
N ARG A 58 -7.33 -6.40 -14.59
CA ARG A 58 -7.84 -6.33 -13.22
C ARG A 58 -6.90 -5.53 -12.33
N ALA A 59 -7.43 -4.54 -11.63
CA ALA A 59 -6.73 -3.77 -10.59
C ALA A 59 -7.54 -3.79 -9.29
N GLY A 60 -7.16 -4.69 -8.38
CA GLY A 60 -7.91 -4.98 -7.16
C GLY A 60 -9.32 -5.47 -7.47
N ARG A 61 -10.31 -4.63 -7.19
CA ARG A 61 -11.73 -4.88 -7.46
C ARG A 61 -12.20 -4.33 -8.82
N ALA A 62 -11.43 -3.45 -9.45
CA ALA A 62 -11.77 -2.89 -10.75
C ALA A 62 -11.42 -3.88 -11.86
N TRP A 63 -12.31 -3.97 -12.86
CA TRP A 63 -12.12 -4.73 -14.08
C TRP A 63 -12.32 -3.83 -15.28
N LEU A 64 -11.42 -3.93 -16.26
CA LEU A 64 -11.47 -3.22 -17.52
C LEU A 64 -11.34 -4.23 -18.66
N ASP A 65 -12.39 -4.35 -19.47
CA ASP A 65 -12.44 -5.24 -20.62
C ASP A 65 -11.45 -4.79 -21.71
N ARG A 66 -10.84 -5.75 -22.42
CA ARG A 66 -9.86 -5.48 -23.48
C ARG A 66 -10.36 -4.52 -24.56
N ALA A 67 -11.65 -4.51 -24.87
CA ALA A 67 -12.22 -3.59 -25.87
C ALA A 67 -12.11 -2.11 -25.47
N HIS A 68 -11.92 -1.82 -24.18
CA HIS A 68 -11.78 -0.47 -23.63
C HIS A 68 -10.31 -0.12 -23.29
N LEU A 69 -9.37 -1.04 -23.53
CA LEU A 69 -7.95 -0.76 -23.33
C LEU A 69 -7.41 0.07 -24.51
N GLY A 70 -6.81 1.22 -24.18
CA GLY A 70 -6.05 2.03 -25.12
C GLY A 70 -4.61 1.57 -25.27
N THR A 71 -3.79 2.43 -25.87
CA THR A 71 -2.34 2.24 -25.91
C THR A 71 -1.76 2.28 -24.50
N VAL A 72 -0.92 1.29 -24.16
CA VAL A 72 -0.23 1.22 -22.87
C VAL A 72 1.13 1.90 -23.00
N GLU A 73 1.38 2.93 -22.19
CA GLU A 73 2.63 3.68 -22.20
C GLU A 73 3.39 3.44 -20.88
N PRO A 74 4.59 2.85 -20.91
CA PRO A 74 5.37 2.66 -19.70
C PRO A 74 5.89 4.00 -19.18
N LEU A 75 5.58 4.28 -17.91
CA LEU A 75 6.07 5.46 -17.20
C LEU A 75 7.29 5.12 -16.37
N ASP A 76 8.37 5.87 -16.61
CA ASP A 76 9.55 5.87 -15.75
C ASP A 76 9.28 6.61 -14.43
N ALA A 77 10.31 6.75 -13.59
CA ALA A 77 10.14 7.37 -12.29
C ALA A 77 9.70 8.84 -12.33
N GLU A 78 10.11 9.57 -13.37
CA GLU A 78 9.76 10.97 -13.52
C GLU A 78 8.34 11.11 -14.07
N GLY A 79 8.01 10.35 -15.13
CA GLY A 79 6.67 10.29 -15.70
C GLY A 79 5.62 9.83 -14.69
N TRP A 80 5.96 8.84 -13.86
CA TRP A 80 5.09 8.37 -12.78
C TRP A 80 4.85 9.44 -11.71
N SER A 81 5.90 10.18 -11.32
CA SER A 81 5.77 11.27 -10.36
C SER A 81 4.90 12.41 -10.89
N ARG A 82 5.00 12.73 -12.18
CA ARG A 82 4.16 13.76 -12.83
C ARG A 82 2.71 13.31 -12.93
N ALA A 83 2.47 12.07 -13.37
CA ALA A 83 1.12 11.50 -13.48
C ALA A 83 0.39 11.38 -12.12
N PHE A 84 1.11 11.16 -11.02
CA PHE A 84 0.55 11.18 -9.66
C PHE A 84 0.46 12.58 -9.05
N GLY A 85 1.15 13.55 -9.65
CA GLY A 85 1.33 14.90 -9.14
C GLY A 85 0.58 15.93 -9.97
N GLU A 86 1.34 16.90 -10.48
CA GLU A 86 0.83 18.09 -11.16
C GLU A 86 0.03 17.79 -12.44
N ASP A 87 0.42 16.76 -13.19
CA ASP A 87 -0.17 16.41 -14.48
C ASP A 87 -1.30 15.37 -14.37
N GLY A 88 -1.60 14.91 -13.15
CA GLY A 88 -2.56 13.84 -12.91
C GLY A 88 -4.02 14.25 -13.15
N ASP A 89 -4.75 13.49 -13.95
CA ASP A 89 -6.21 13.64 -14.07
C ASP A 89 -6.90 13.09 -12.82
N LEU A 90 -7.52 13.98 -12.03
CA LEU A 90 -8.28 13.63 -10.82
C LEU A 90 -9.50 12.74 -11.08
N ARG A 91 -9.95 12.64 -12.33
CA ARG A 91 -11.06 11.76 -12.74
C ARG A 91 -10.57 10.36 -13.11
N ALA A 92 -9.29 10.20 -13.41
CA ALA A 92 -8.72 8.92 -13.74
C ALA A 92 -8.70 8.02 -12.51
N PHE A 93 -9.07 6.76 -12.70
CA PHE A 93 -8.89 5.76 -11.67
C PHE A 93 -7.40 5.40 -11.60
N THR A 94 -6.75 5.77 -10.49
CA THR A 94 -5.33 5.47 -10.28
C THR A 94 -5.16 4.43 -9.19
N PHE A 95 -4.49 3.33 -9.53
CA PHE A 95 -4.22 2.23 -8.60
C PHE A 95 -2.71 2.04 -8.44
N THR A 96 -2.18 2.31 -7.25
CA THR A 96 -0.75 2.20 -6.95
C THR A 96 -0.48 1.59 -5.58
N ARG A 97 0.78 1.26 -5.35
CA ARG A 97 1.33 0.91 -4.05
C ARG A 97 2.31 2.02 -3.63
N PRO A 98 2.37 2.42 -2.35
CA PRO A 98 3.18 3.55 -1.86
C PRO A 98 4.69 3.44 -2.17
N TYR A 99 5.18 2.24 -2.47
CA TYR A 99 6.60 1.94 -2.71
C TYR A 99 6.93 1.69 -4.18
N ILE A 100 5.93 1.73 -5.08
CA ILE A 100 6.15 1.61 -6.52
C ILE A 100 6.45 2.99 -7.10
N ARG A 101 7.47 3.05 -7.96
CA ARG A 101 7.96 4.29 -8.56
C ARG A 101 7.77 4.34 -10.08
N THR A 102 7.18 3.34 -10.68
CA THR A 102 7.00 3.21 -12.13
C THR A 102 5.59 2.69 -12.39
N GLY A 103 5.07 2.87 -13.59
CA GLY A 103 3.74 2.36 -13.92
C GLY A 103 3.48 2.32 -15.40
N VAL A 104 2.20 2.21 -15.74
CA VAL A 104 1.65 2.21 -17.09
C VAL A 104 0.31 2.94 -17.11
#